data_AF-A0A183HFJ7-F1
#
_entry.id   AF-A0A183HFJ7-F1
#
_cell.length_a   1.000
_cell.length_b   1.000
_cell.length_c   1.000
_cell.angle_alpha   90.00
_cell.angle_beta   90.00
_cell.angle_gamma   90.00
#
_symmetry.space_group_name_H-M   'P 1'
#
loop_
_entity.id
_entity.type
_entity.pdbx_description
1 polymer ?
#
loop_
_entity_poly.entity_id
_entity_poly.type
_entity_poly.pdbx_seq_one_letter_code
_entity_poly.pdbx_strand_id
1 'polypeptide(L)'
;MYYFWNSRIQLAYISCLLLLLRISLDQLRIYLKDSKKEQKQREDDNDEGSFTNDMDYVLETMQYMHDLKLGKAEIRPVVEEEKKVRQYWWQCYLKMPKIVISNDWFQNDDLYVYSATYDKRRNSLYPNNHIIQVLTMSFRSVPLTDKIFCNLYDMVREQYIVTEGTIREIWQRAWDPRDFFYIPNLISCPVPKYFEYSTNLTISLSKTACKSQEISAQVRMQRSKKEKSGIAVCVKGLDYLEDIPERLVEWIEMQFITGADTITVYTYYVPHKMQQVLNYYSKQGSITVIPINLPGESPNQVYIRSHFIWRNRQQKRRHELIPYNDCFYRYSCYIS
;
A
#
# COMPACT_ATOMS: atom_id res chain seq x y z
N MET A 1 70.12 37.09 10.26
CA MET A 1 69.34 35.83 10.32
C MET A 1 68.35 35.96 11.46
N TYR A 2 67.03 35.90 11.31
CA TYR A 2 66.17 35.54 10.20
C TYR A 2 64.86 36.32 10.39
N TYR A 3 64.39 37.00 9.34
CA TYR A 3 63.06 37.59 9.26
C TYR A 3 62.04 36.44 9.25
N PHE A 4 61.37 36.22 10.37
CA PHE A 4 60.15 35.41 10.43
C PHE A 4 59.03 36.37 10.79
N TRP A 5 57.88 36.28 10.12
CA TRP A 5 56.73 37.19 10.19
C TRP A 5 56.70 38.32 9.18
N ASN A 6 56.49 37.96 7.91
CA ASN A 6 55.66 38.80 7.05
C ASN A 6 54.99 37.99 5.95
N SER A 7 53.82 37.42 6.23
CA SER A 7 52.90 37.02 5.17
C SER A 7 51.48 36.93 5.70
N ARG A 8 50.65 37.95 5.42
CA ARG A 8 49.21 37.95 5.68
C ARG A 8 48.50 36.71 5.10
N ILE A 9 49.11 36.09 4.09
CA ILE A 9 48.65 34.86 3.44
C ILE A 9 48.79 33.67 4.38
N GLN A 10 49.89 33.52 5.13
CA GLN A 10 50.07 32.40 6.06
C GLN A 10 49.12 32.49 7.26
N LEU A 11 48.84 33.69 7.77
CA LEU A 11 47.82 33.91 8.80
C LEU A 11 46.42 33.57 8.31
N ALA A 12 46.09 33.89 7.05
CA ALA A 12 44.83 33.51 6.42
C ALA A 12 44.70 31.98 6.27
N TYR A 13 45.78 31.29 5.85
CA TYR A 13 45.80 29.84 5.75
C TYR A 13 45.59 29.17 7.12
N ILE A 14 46.30 29.63 8.16
CA ILE A 14 46.15 29.08 9.52
C ILE A 14 44.74 29.34 10.05
N SER A 15 44.17 30.52 9.83
CA SER A 15 42.80 30.84 10.23
C SER A 15 41.77 29.97 9.50
N CYS A 16 41.95 29.73 8.21
CA CYS A 16 41.08 28.88 7.41
C CYS A 16 41.18 27.40 7.85
N LEU A 17 42.39 26.93 8.17
CA LEU A 17 42.64 25.57 8.66
C LEU A 17 42.00 25.35 10.02
N LEU A 18 42.07 26.34 10.93
CA LEU A 18 41.40 26.29 12.23
C LEU A 18 39.86 26.30 12.10
N LEU A 19 39.31 27.02 11.13
CA LEU A 19 37.88 27.01 10.81
C LEU A 19 37.42 25.64 10.30
N LEU A 20 38.15 25.05 9.36
CA LEU A 20 37.86 23.70 8.85
C LEU A 20 37.97 22.65 9.95
N LEU A 21 38.97 22.76 10.81
CA LEU A 21 39.15 21.86 11.95
C LEU A 21 38.00 21.99 12.94
N ARG A 22 37.52 23.22 13.21
CA ARG A 22 36.34 23.44 14.05
C ARG A 22 35.06 22.83 13.45
N ILE A 23 34.85 22.98 12.14
CA ILE A 23 33.69 22.39 11.44
C ILE A 23 33.75 20.86 11.51
N SER A 24 34.93 20.27 11.31
CA SER A 24 35.12 18.81 11.39
C SER A 24 34.87 18.26 12.80
N LEU A 25 35.30 18.98 13.84
CA LEU A 25 35.04 18.60 15.23
C LEU A 25 33.56 18.72 15.60
N ASP A 26 32.85 19.74 15.10
CA ASP A 26 31.41 19.85 15.31
C ASP A 26 30.64 18.73 14.59
N GLN A 27 31.03 18.35 13.36
CA GLN A 27 30.45 17.20 12.67
C GLN A 27 30.72 15.89 13.42
N LEU A 28 31.94 15.69 13.92
CA LEU A 28 32.29 14.51 14.73
C LEU A 28 31.47 14.48 16.03
N ARG A 29 31.23 15.63 16.66
CA ARG A 29 30.42 15.76 17.87
C ARG A 29 28.95 15.43 17.60
N ILE A 30 28.40 15.86 16.47
CA ILE A 30 27.04 15.50 16.04
C ILE A 30 26.95 14.00 15.80
N TYR A 31 27.90 13.41 15.05
CA TYR A 31 27.95 11.97 14.78
C TYR A 31 28.03 11.12 16.07
N LEU A 32 28.88 11.51 17.03
CA LEU A 32 28.98 10.84 18.32
C LEU A 32 27.73 10.99 19.18
N LYS A 33 27.00 12.11 19.05
CA LYS A 33 25.74 12.34 19.75
C LYS A 33 24.61 11.49 19.17
N ASP A 34 24.56 11.37 17.85
CA ASP A 34 23.57 10.52 17.16
C ASP A 34 23.85 9.03 17.41
N SER A 35 25.13 8.60 17.37
CA SER A 35 25.51 7.22 17.70
C SER A 35 25.18 6.83 19.15
N LYS A 36 25.39 7.74 20.12
CA LYS A 36 24.97 7.52 21.52
C LYS A 36 23.44 7.50 21.67
N LYS A 37 22.72 8.27 20.85
CA LYS A 37 21.26 8.27 20.85
C LYS A 37 20.72 6.95 20.29
N GLU A 38 21.30 6.43 19.22
CA GLU A 38 20.98 5.11 18.66
C GLU A 38 21.33 3.96 19.61
N GLN A 39 22.45 4.03 20.33
CA GLN A 39 22.78 3.02 21.35
C GLN A 39 21.81 3.05 22.53
N LYS A 40 21.44 4.24 23.01
CA LYS A 40 20.48 4.38 24.11
C LYS A 40 19.08 3.91 23.70
N GLN A 41 18.70 4.10 22.44
CA GLN A 41 17.44 3.61 21.88
C GLN A 41 17.43 2.08 21.71
N ARG A 42 18.58 1.44 21.48
CA ARG A 42 18.70 -0.03 21.42
C ARG A 42 18.77 -0.72 22.79
N GLU A 43 19.21 -0.02 23.83
CA GLU A 43 19.22 -0.56 25.21
C GLU A 43 17.85 -0.47 25.89
N ASP A 44 17.04 0.56 25.61
CA ASP A 44 15.67 0.69 26.16
C ASP A 44 14.65 -0.26 25.50
N ASP A 45 14.91 -0.77 24.29
CA ASP A 45 13.97 -1.62 23.54
C ASP A 45 13.96 -3.11 23.95
N ASN A 46 14.90 -3.56 24.80
CA ASN A 46 15.25 -4.98 24.85
C ASN A 46 14.83 -5.81 26.08
N ASP A 47 14.09 -5.30 27.09
CA ASP A 47 13.66 -6.20 28.19
C ASP A 47 12.35 -5.87 28.95
N GLU A 48 11.67 -4.74 28.72
CA GLU A 48 10.39 -4.43 29.40
C GLU A 48 9.23 -4.00 28.46
N GLY A 49 9.49 -3.88 27.15
CA GLY A 49 8.55 -3.26 26.20
C GLY A 49 7.38 -4.11 25.73
N SER A 50 7.44 -5.45 25.77
CA SER A 50 6.38 -6.27 25.14
C SER A 50 5.08 -6.25 25.94
N PHE A 51 5.15 -6.44 27.27
CA PHE A 51 3.93 -6.56 28.10
C PHE A 51 3.27 -5.20 28.37
N THR A 52 4.08 -4.17 28.59
CA THR A 52 3.61 -2.80 28.82
C THR A 52 2.91 -2.25 27.57
N ASN A 53 3.52 -2.42 26.40
CA ASN A 53 2.89 -2.03 25.13
C ASN A 53 1.60 -2.79 24.85
N ASP A 54 1.55 -4.11 25.15
CA ASP A 54 0.33 -4.90 24.99
C ASP A 54 -0.79 -4.40 25.94
N MET A 55 -0.44 -4.04 27.19
CA MET A 55 -1.39 -3.48 28.16
C MET A 55 -1.90 -2.10 27.73
N ASP A 56 -1.01 -1.21 27.30
CA ASP A 56 -1.35 0.13 26.82
C ASP A 56 -2.29 0.06 25.62
N TYR A 57 -2.02 -0.84 24.68
CA TYR A 57 -2.91 -1.10 23.55
C TYR A 57 -4.29 -1.62 23.99
N VAL A 58 -4.35 -2.52 24.96
CA VAL A 58 -5.64 -3.02 25.50
C VAL A 58 -6.42 -1.90 26.16
N LEU A 59 -5.77 -1.08 26.99
CA LEU A 59 -6.39 0.05 27.68
C LEU A 59 -6.90 1.10 26.69
N GLU A 60 -6.10 1.44 25.69
CA GLU A 60 -6.46 2.38 24.64
C GLU A 60 -7.64 1.86 23.80
N THR A 61 -7.67 0.56 23.48
CA THR A 61 -8.79 -0.08 22.78
C THR A 61 -10.08 -0.05 23.62
N MET A 62 -9.98 -0.32 24.93
CA MET A 62 -11.13 -0.25 25.84
C MET A 62 -11.66 1.19 25.95
N GLN A 63 -10.75 2.16 26.03
CA GLN A 63 -11.09 3.58 26.07
C GLN A 63 -11.81 4.01 24.79
N TYR A 64 -11.28 3.65 23.62
CA TYR A 64 -11.92 3.94 22.33
C TYR A 64 -13.33 3.33 22.25
N MET A 65 -13.50 2.08 22.69
CA MET A 65 -14.82 1.43 22.71
C MET A 65 -15.81 2.12 23.66
N HIS A 66 -15.32 2.60 24.80
CA HIS A 66 -16.13 3.39 25.74
C HIS A 66 -16.57 4.71 25.10
N ASP A 67 -15.65 5.43 24.47
CA ASP A 67 -15.95 6.71 23.81
C ASP A 67 -16.88 6.54 22.60
N LEU A 68 -16.78 5.41 21.88
CA LEU A 68 -17.68 5.07 20.78
C LEU A 68 -19.13 4.90 21.27
N LYS A 69 -19.33 4.25 22.42
CA LYS A 69 -20.67 4.12 23.04
C LYS A 69 -21.24 5.48 23.45
N LEU A 70 -20.39 6.41 23.84
CA LEU A 70 -20.79 7.76 24.22
C LEU A 70 -20.94 8.72 23.02
N GLY A 71 -20.66 8.28 21.80
CA GLY A 71 -20.65 9.14 20.61
C GLY A 71 -19.51 10.17 20.62
N LYS A 72 -18.47 9.94 21.41
CA LYS A 72 -17.30 10.81 21.56
C LYS A 72 -16.04 10.29 20.85
N ALA A 73 -16.08 9.06 20.33
CA ALA A 73 -14.94 8.50 19.62
C ALA A 73 -14.58 9.35 18.40
N GLU A 74 -13.28 9.56 18.22
CA GLU A 74 -12.75 10.20 17.03
C GLU A 74 -13.08 9.35 15.79
N ILE A 75 -13.67 9.99 14.79
CA ILE A 75 -14.02 9.39 13.50
C ILE A 75 -13.14 10.04 12.46
N ARG A 76 -12.52 9.23 11.60
CA ARG A 76 -11.73 9.73 10.48
C ARG A 76 -12.61 10.57 9.54
N PRO A 77 -12.08 11.67 8.99
CA PRO A 77 -12.84 12.50 8.05
C PRO A 77 -13.22 11.69 6.81
N VAL A 78 -14.41 11.97 6.27
CA VAL A 78 -14.90 11.31 5.04
C VAL A 78 -14.06 11.74 3.83
N VAL A 79 -13.75 13.05 3.76
CA VAL A 79 -12.98 13.68 2.69
C VAL A 79 -11.58 13.99 3.21
N GLU A 80 -10.56 13.53 2.49
CA GLU A 80 -9.16 13.86 2.80
C GLU A 80 -8.87 15.32 2.44
N GLU A 81 -8.10 15.97 3.30
CA GLU A 81 -7.57 17.31 3.04
C GLU A 81 -6.52 17.28 1.92
N GLU A 82 -6.43 18.38 1.18
CA GLU A 82 -5.45 18.52 0.10
C GLU A 82 -4.02 18.43 0.64
N LYS A 83 -3.20 17.59 0.01
CA LYS A 83 -1.78 17.43 0.33
C LYS A 83 -0.91 17.91 -0.82
N LYS A 84 0.24 18.49 -0.48
CA LYS A 84 1.26 18.89 -1.45
C LYS A 84 2.01 17.66 -1.98
N VAL A 85 2.22 17.62 -3.29
CA VAL A 85 3.05 16.59 -3.92
C VAL A 85 4.51 16.83 -3.54
N ARG A 86 5.10 15.87 -2.82
CA ARG A 86 6.53 15.88 -2.46
C ARG A 86 7.28 14.86 -3.30
N GLN A 87 8.31 15.33 -3.96
CA GLN A 87 9.14 14.54 -4.87
C GLN A 87 10.58 14.52 -4.34
N TYR A 88 11.22 13.36 -4.42
CA TYR A 88 12.59 13.14 -4.00
C TYR A 88 13.40 12.78 -5.25
N TRP A 89 14.28 13.70 -5.64
CA TRP A 89 15.00 13.65 -6.92
C TRP A 89 16.49 13.96 -6.75
N TRP A 90 16.86 14.96 -5.93
CA TRP A 90 18.26 15.15 -5.57
C TRP A 90 18.73 13.99 -4.68
N GLN A 91 19.84 13.34 -5.06
CA GLN A 91 20.47 12.22 -4.34
C GLN A 91 19.73 10.87 -4.33
N CYS A 92 18.72 10.69 -5.18
CA CYS A 92 17.99 9.42 -5.28
C CYS A 92 18.46 8.62 -6.50
N TYR A 93 19.20 7.54 -6.25
CA TYR A 93 19.57 6.56 -7.26
C TYR A 93 18.73 5.29 -7.07
N LEU A 94 17.71 5.11 -7.89
CA LEU A 94 16.92 3.89 -7.91
C LEU A 94 17.44 2.94 -8.98
N LYS A 95 17.54 1.66 -8.61
CA LYS A 95 17.71 0.57 -9.57
C LYS A 95 16.35 0.21 -10.14
N MET A 96 16.29 -0.09 -11.44
CA MET A 96 15.08 -0.64 -12.06
C MET A 96 14.71 -1.97 -11.41
N PRO A 97 13.40 -2.25 -11.22
CA PRO A 97 12.94 -3.50 -10.63
C PRO A 97 13.29 -4.68 -11.55
N LYS A 98 13.70 -5.79 -10.95
CA LYS A 98 14.03 -7.03 -11.68
C LYS A 98 12.79 -7.84 -12.00
N ILE A 99 11.79 -7.77 -11.11
CA ILE A 99 10.57 -8.56 -11.18
C ILE A 99 9.38 -7.60 -11.18
N VAL A 100 8.47 -7.81 -12.14
CA VAL A 100 7.21 -7.06 -12.24
C VAL A 100 6.06 -8.05 -12.09
N ILE A 101 5.21 -7.81 -11.10
CA ILE A 101 4.06 -8.67 -10.77
C ILE A 101 2.76 -7.94 -11.10
N SER A 102 1.81 -8.66 -11.68
CA SER A 102 0.47 -8.15 -11.93
C SER A 102 -0.58 -8.94 -11.14
N ASN A 103 -1.31 -8.26 -10.25
CA ASN A 103 -2.46 -8.80 -9.51
C ASN A 103 -2.15 -10.04 -8.66
N ASP A 104 -1.00 -10.05 -7.98
CA ASP A 104 -0.65 -11.08 -7.01
C ASP A 104 0.09 -10.45 -5.82
N TRP A 105 0.13 -11.16 -4.70
CA TRP A 105 0.76 -10.69 -3.48
C TRP A 105 2.28 -10.74 -3.57
N PHE A 106 2.92 -9.64 -3.22
CA PHE A 106 4.35 -9.59 -2.95
C PHE A 106 4.65 -8.61 -1.83
N GLN A 107 5.85 -8.69 -1.27
CA GLN A 107 6.24 -7.89 -0.13
C GLN A 107 7.22 -6.78 -0.54
N ASN A 108 6.97 -5.58 -0.08
CA ASN A 108 7.87 -4.43 -0.13
C ASN A 108 7.99 -3.88 1.29
N ASP A 109 9.17 -4.03 1.89
CA ASP A 109 9.37 -3.82 3.32
C ASP A 109 8.38 -4.66 4.16
N ASP A 110 7.51 -4.07 4.97
CA ASP A 110 6.46 -4.73 5.74
C ASP A 110 5.05 -4.58 5.13
N LEU A 111 4.98 -4.13 3.88
CA LEU A 111 3.73 -3.95 3.13
C LEU A 111 3.56 -5.08 2.11
N TYR A 112 2.45 -5.79 2.20
CA TYR A 112 2.02 -6.76 1.20
C TYR A 112 1.23 -6.05 0.11
N VAL A 113 1.83 -5.89 -1.07
CA VAL A 113 1.21 -5.22 -2.22
C VAL A 113 0.43 -6.24 -3.04
N TYR A 114 -0.80 -5.91 -3.42
CA TYR A 114 -1.65 -6.75 -4.27
C TYR A 114 -1.78 -6.23 -5.70
N SER A 115 -2.14 -4.95 -5.84
CA SER A 115 -2.38 -4.34 -7.14
C SER A 115 -2.15 -2.84 -7.12
N ALA A 116 -1.87 -2.28 -8.30
CA ALA A 116 -1.75 -0.85 -8.51
C ALA A 116 -2.60 -0.45 -9.72
N THR A 117 -3.41 0.60 -9.58
CA THR A 117 -4.27 1.10 -10.67
C THR A 117 -4.01 2.59 -10.88
N TYR A 118 -3.87 3.00 -12.14
CA TYR A 118 -3.76 4.41 -12.51
C TYR A 118 -5.15 5.04 -12.52
N ASP A 119 -5.37 6.04 -11.67
CA ASP A 119 -6.64 6.74 -11.50
C ASP A 119 -6.53 8.20 -11.97
N LYS A 120 -7.30 8.53 -13.01
CA LYS A 120 -7.34 9.86 -13.64
C LYS A 120 -8.45 10.76 -13.08
N ARG A 121 -9.29 10.23 -12.19
CA ARG A 121 -10.43 10.98 -11.68
C ARG A 121 -9.96 12.13 -10.80
N ARG A 122 -10.77 13.19 -10.76
CA ARG A 122 -10.58 14.28 -9.79
C ARG A 122 -10.65 13.70 -8.38
N ASN A 123 -9.73 14.13 -7.53
CA ASN A 123 -9.59 13.64 -6.17
C ASN A 123 -9.29 14.82 -5.23
N SER A 124 -9.73 14.73 -3.97
CA SER A 124 -9.54 15.83 -3.00
C SER A 124 -8.10 15.91 -2.48
N LEU A 125 -7.39 14.78 -2.46
CA LEU A 125 -6.06 14.66 -1.87
C LEU A 125 -4.97 15.36 -2.72
N TYR A 126 -5.02 15.18 -4.03
CA TYR A 126 -4.13 15.81 -5.01
C TYR A 126 -4.94 16.33 -6.21
N PRO A 127 -5.66 17.46 -6.06
CA PRO A 127 -6.62 17.96 -7.07
C PRO A 127 -6.03 18.23 -8.46
N ASN A 128 -4.71 18.48 -8.52
CA ASN A 128 -4.00 18.87 -9.73
C ASN A 128 -3.18 17.74 -10.36
N ASN A 129 -3.30 16.50 -9.86
CA ASN A 129 -2.50 15.36 -10.28
C ASN A 129 -3.36 14.10 -10.41
N HIS A 130 -3.00 13.25 -11.37
CA HIS A 130 -3.44 11.86 -11.36
C HIS A 130 -2.78 11.11 -10.19
N ILE A 131 -3.36 9.97 -9.83
CA ILE A 131 -2.92 9.17 -8.69
C ILE A 131 -2.84 7.71 -9.08
N ILE A 132 -1.80 7.04 -8.59
CA ILE A 132 -1.73 5.58 -8.62
C ILE A 132 -2.24 5.09 -7.27
N GLN A 133 -3.32 4.32 -7.31
CA GLN A 133 -3.94 3.70 -6.15
C GLN A 133 -3.36 2.31 -5.98
N VAL A 134 -2.61 2.11 -4.90
CA VAL A 134 -1.96 0.84 -4.56
C VAL A 134 -2.72 0.18 -3.42
N LEU A 135 -3.25 -1.01 -3.67
CA LEU A 135 -3.91 -1.82 -2.65
C LEU A 135 -2.87 -2.67 -1.94
N THR A 136 -2.80 -2.52 -0.63
CA THR A 136 -1.85 -3.23 0.21
C THR A 136 -2.50 -3.80 1.45
N MET A 137 -1.79 -4.70 2.12
CA MET A 137 -2.09 -5.11 3.49
C MET A 137 -0.83 -4.95 4.33
N SER A 138 -1.01 -4.48 5.56
CA SER A 138 0.04 -4.47 6.59
C SER A 138 -0.38 -5.39 7.73
N PHE A 139 0.59 -6.00 8.41
CA PHE A 139 0.30 -6.57 9.71
C PHE A 139 0.30 -5.43 10.73
N ARG A 140 -0.82 -5.21 11.41
CA ARG A 140 -1.10 -4.01 12.21
C ARG A 140 -1.23 -2.71 11.42
N SER A 141 -1.74 -1.70 12.08
CA SER A 141 -1.94 -0.34 11.61
C SER A 141 -0.58 0.31 11.39
N VAL A 142 -0.44 1.01 10.27
CA VAL A 142 0.77 1.79 10.00
C VAL A 142 0.66 3.11 10.77
N PRO A 143 1.62 3.45 11.65
CA PRO A 143 1.59 4.71 12.37
C PRO A 143 1.51 5.92 11.43
N LEU A 144 0.74 6.95 11.79
CA LEU A 144 0.62 8.17 10.97
C LEU A 144 1.95 8.93 10.81
N THR A 145 2.92 8.66 11.69
CA THR A 145 4.29 9.19 11.62
C THR A 145 5.13 8.51 10.55
N ASP A 146 4.80 7.27 10.18
CA ASP A 146 5.53 6.51 9.19
C ASP A 146 5.21 7.03 7.80
N LYS A 147 6.26 7.39 7.06
CA LYS A 147 6.12 7.83 5.67
C LYS A 147 6.27 6.63 4.75
N ILE A 148 5.43 6.61 3.72
CA ILE A 148 5.54 5.65 2.64
C ILE A 148 5.97 6.39 1.38
N PHE A 149 6.99 5.87 0.71
CA PHE A 149 7.52 6.39 -0.52
C PHE A 149 7.12 5.48 -1.67
N CYS A 150 6.65 6.10 -2.74
CA CYS A 150 6.25 5.46 -3.97
C CYS A 150 7.37 5.63 -4.98
N ASN A 151 8.05 4.54 -5.31
CA ASN A 151 9.04 4.51 -6.38
C ASN A 151 8.31 4.16 -7.68
N LEU A 152 8.11 5.16 -8.53
CA LEU A 152 7.45 5.03 -9.82
C LEU A 152 8.50 4.89 -10.93
N TYR A 153 8.34 3.90 -11.79
CA TYR A 153 9.24 3.65 -12.92
C TYR A 153 8.46 3.70 -14.23
N ASP A 154 9.00 4.42 -15.21
CA ASP A 154 8.60 4.33 -16.61
C ASP A 154 9.53 3.34 -17.31
N MET A 155 8.99 2.17 -17.62
CA MET A 155 9.76 1.06 -18.20
C MET A 155 10.14 1.29 -19.67
N VAL A 156 9.51 2.26 -20.35
CA VAL A 156 9.80 2.59 -21.76
C VAL A 156 10.86 3.67 -21.85
N ARG A 157 10.75 4.71 -21.03
CA ARG A 157 11.69 5.84 -21.01
C ARG A 157 12.89 5.61 -20.10
N GLU A 158 12.88 4.52 -19.33
CA GLU A 158 13.88 4.20 -18.31
C GLU A 158 14.07 5.33 -17.29
N GLN A 159 12.96 5.99 -16.94
CA GLN A 159 12.93 7.07 -15.96
C GLN A 159 12.29 6.59 -14.67
N TYR A 160 12.70 7.18 -13.55
CA TYR A 160 12.11 6.89 -12.26
C TYR A 160 11.89 8.16 -11.46
N ILE A 161 10.97 8.09 -10.50
CA ILE A 161 10.74 9.14 -9.51
C ILE A 161 10.29 8.53 -8.19
N VAL A 162 10.68 9.18 -7.10
CA VAL A 162 10.17 8.89 -5.76
C VAL A 162 9.22 9.99 -5.32
N THR A 163 7.99 9.61 -4.94
CA THR A 163 7.00 10.53 -4.37
C THR A 163 6.57 10.08 -2.98
N GLU A 164 6.18 11.01 -2.11
CA GLU A 164 5.55 10.66 -0.83
C GLU A 164 4.10 10.20 -1.09
N GLY A 165 3.79 8.97 -0.72
CA GLY A 165 2.46 8.39 -0.81
C GLY A 165 1.65 8.66 0.45
N THR A 166 0.34 8.82 0.31
CA THR A 166 -0.57 8.91 1.45
C THR A 166 -1.21 7.56 1.68
N ILE A 167 -1.01 7.00 2.88
CA ILE A 167 -1.68 5.79 3.33
C ILE A 167 -3.04 6.13 3.94
N ARG A 168 -4.05 5.33 3.59
CA ARG A 168 -5.37 5.34 4.20
C ARG A 168 -5.77 3.89 4.47
N GLU A 169 -6.04 3.55 5.73
CA GLU A 169 -6.60 2.23 6.01
C GLU A 169 -8.05 2.17 5.52
N ILE A 170 -8.37 1.10 4.82
CA ILE A 170 -9.72 0.84 4.31
C ILE A 170 -10.61 0.34 5.45
N TRP A 171 -10.02 -0.35 6.43
CA TRP A 171 -10.72 -0.77 7.65
C TRP A 171 -11.07 0.45 8.52
N GLN A 172 -12.33 0.55 8.92
CA GLN A 172 -12.76 1.57 9.88
C GLN A 172 -12.55 1.05 11.30
N ARG A 173 -11.88 1.84 12.13
CA ARG A 173 -11.59 1.52 13.53
C ARG A 173 -12.84 1.20 14.35
N ALA A 174 -13.96 1.87 14.04
CA ALA A 174 -15.26 1.63 14.68
C ALA A 174 -15.84 0.22 14.42
N TRP A 175 -15.41 -0.50 13.38
CA TRP A 175 -15.90 -1.86 13.08
C TRP A 175 -15.26 -2.93 13.97
N ASP A 176 -13.96 -2.77 14.25
CA ASP A 176 -13.18 -3.56 15.19
C ASP A 176 -11.89 -2.79 15.48
N PRO A 177 -11.72 -2.23 16.69
CA PRO A 177 -10.57 -1.40 17.02
C PRO A 177 -9.27 -2.19 17.21
N ARG A 178 -9.35 -3.53 17.20
CA ARG A 178 -8.19 -4.38 17.43
C ARG A 178 -7.25 -4.38 16.23
N ASP A 179 -5.96 -4.35 16.54
CA ASP A 179 -4.86 -4.11 15.61
C ASP A 179 -4.06 -5.38 15.25
N PHE A 180 -4.22 -6.47 15.99
CA PHE A 180 -3.46 -7.72 15.77
C PHE A 180 -3.97 -8.56 14.58
N PHE A 181 -4.01 -7.94 13.40
CA PHE A 181 -4.62 -8.46 12.19
C PHE A 181 -3.89 -7.94 10.95
N TYR A 182 -4.11 -8.59 9.80
CA TYR A 182 -3.75 -7.95 8.53
C TYR A 182 -4.81 -6.90 8.18
N ILE A 183 -4.37 -5.65 8.08
CA ILE A 183 -5.22 -4.49 7.83
C ILE A 183 -5.06 -4.06 6.37
N PRO A 184 -6.17 -3.92 5.62
CA PRO A 184 -6.16 -3.46 4.25
C PRO A 184 -5.97 -1.96 4.17
N ASN A 185 -5.04 -1.53 3.33
CA ASN A 185 -4.66 -0.14 3.12
C ASN A 185 -4.75 0.23 1.64
N LEU A 186 -5.08 1.49 1.41
CA LEU A 186 -5.01 2.15 0.12
C LEU A 186 -3.90 3.20 0.21
N ILE A 187 -2.90 3.07 -0.65
CA ILE A 187 -1.80 4.04 -0.75
C ILE A 187 -1.98 4.82 -2.04
N SER A 188 -2.25 6.12 -1.89
CA SER A 188 -2.41 7.05 -3.01
C SER A 188 -1.09 7.72 -3.31
N CYS A 189 -0.48 7.36 -4.44
CA CYS A 189 0.79 7.90 -4.92
C CYS A 189 0.53 8.95 -6.00
N PRO A 190 0.88 10.24 -5.80
CA PRO A 190 0.66 11.26 -6.81
C PRO A 190 1.59 11.05 -8.02
N VAL A 191 1.04 11.20 -9.22
CA VAL A 191 1.78 11.12 -10.48
C VAL A 191 2.16 12.52 -10.93
N PRO A 192 3.46 12.84 -11.08
CA PRO A 192 3.90 14.10 -11.65
C PRO A 192 3.47 14.25 -13.12
N LYS A 193 3.20 15.49 -13.55
CA LYS A 193 2.70 15.79 -14.91
C LYS A 193 3.53 15.18 -16.05
N TYR A 194 4.85 15.10 -15.89
CA TYR A 194 5.74 14.54 -16.91
C TYR A 194 5.70 13.00 -16.99
N PHE A 195 5.19 12.32 -15.97
CA PHE A 195 4.90 10.88 -15.96
C PHE A 195 3.46 10.56 -16.43
N GLU A 196 2.60 11.55 -16.66
CA GLU A 196 1.23 11.30 -17.12
C GLU A 196 1.17 10.73 -18.55
N TYR A 197 2.21 10.97 -19.34
CA TYR A 197 2.34 10.45 -20.72
C TYR A 197 2.90 9.03 -20.80
N SER A 198 3.31 8.46 -19.67
CA SER A 198 3.91 7.13 -19.62
C SER A 198 2.86 6.05 -19.88
N THR A 199 3.15 5.13 -20.79
CA THR A 199 2.22 4.05 -21.18
C THR A 199 2.46 2.75 -20.43
N ASN A 200 3.65 2.57 -19.85
CA ASN A 200 4.02 1.40 -19.06
C ASN A 200 4.70 1.84 -17.76
N LEU A 201 3.89 1.95 -16.71
CA LEU A 201 4.34 2.31 -15.38
C LEU A 201 4.39 1.08 -14.50
N THR A 202 5.42 0.99 -13.66
CA THR A 202 5.50 0.06 -12.55
C THR A 202 5.76 0.83 -11.26
N ILE A 203 5.34 0.28 -10.13
CA ILE A 203 5.46 0.94 -8.85
C ILE A 203 5.91 -0.02 -7.77
N SER A 204 6.86 0.43 -6.94
CA SER A 204 7.24 -0.27 -5.72
C SER A 204 7.11 0.68 -4.53
N LEU A 205 6.91 0.14 -3.33
CA LEU A 205 6.78 0.93 -2.10
C LEU A 205 8.02 0.79 -1.22
N SER A 206 8.31 1.81 -0.44
CA SER A 206 9.34 1.73 0.61
C SER A 206 9.00 2.60 1.80
N LYS A 207 9.42 2.18 3.01
CA LYS A 207 9.38 3.01 4.23
C LYS A 207 10.54 3.99 4.31
N THR A 208 11.62 3.74 3.56
CA THR A 208 12.77 4.64 3.45
C THR A 208 12.76 5.33 2.10
N ALA A 209 12.97 6.65 2.10
CA ALA A 209 13.08 7.42 0.87
C ALA A 209 14.20 6.87 -0.01
N CYS A 210 13.93 6.69 -1.30
CA CYS A 210 14.92 6.33 -2.31
C CYS A 210 15.61 4.97 -2.10
N LYS A 211 14.95 4.07 -1.36
CA LYS A 211 15.32 2.66 -1.26
C LYS A 211 14.79 1.91 -2.49
N SER A 212 15.69 1.27 -3.24
CA SER A 212 15.29 0.40 -4.36
C SER A 212 14.62 -0.88 -3.86
N GLN A 213 13.59 -1.33 -4.58
CA GLN A 213 12.95 -2.62 -4.36
C GLN A 213 13.23 -3.53 -5.57
N GLU A 214 13.38 -4.83 -5.34
CA GLU A 214 13.60 -5.79 -6.43
C GLU A 214 12.31 -6.11 -7.21
N ILE A 215 11.18 -6.05 -6.52
CA ILE A 215 9.86 -6.40 -7.02
C ILE A 215 8.97 -5.15 -7.08
N SER A 216 8.27 -4.98 -8.19
CA SER A 216 7.31 -3.90 -8.41
C SER A 216 5.97 -4.44 -8.91
N ALA A 217 4.90 -3.68 -8.65
CA ALA A 217 3.59 -3.92 -9.22
C ALA A 217 3.49 -3.28 -10.60
N GLN A 218 2.97 -4.02 -11.58
CA GLN A 218 2.52 -3.44 -12.84
C GLN A 218 1.36 -2.49 -12.56
N VAL A 219 1.49 -1.23 -12.94
CA VAL A 219 0.39 -0.27 -12.85
C VAL A 219 -0.61 -0.58 -13.95
N ARG A 220 -1.84 -0.86 -13.55
CA ARG A 220 -2.95 -1.08 -14.46
C ARG A 220 -3.35 0.24 -15.12
N MET A 221 -2.87 0.43 -16.33
CA MET A 221 -3.29 1.52 -17.20
C MET A 221 -4.61 1.17 -17.85
N GLN A 222 -5.60 2.06 -17.76
CA GLN A 222 -6.85 1.86 -18.47
C GLN A 222 -6.63 2.03 -19.97
N ARG A 223 -6.97 1.00 -20.75
CA ARG A 223 -7.06 1.12 -22.20
C ARG A 223 -8.38 1.80 -22.53
N SER A 224 -8.36 2.78 -23.43
CA SER A 224 -9.51 3.51 -23.97
C SER A 224 -10.47 2.63 -24.79
N LYS A 225 -10.85 1.45 -24.28
CA LYS A 225 -12.02 0.76 -24.80
C LYS A 225 -13.23 1.61 -24.41
N LYS A 226 -14.15 1.75 -25.37
CA LYS A 226 -15.46 2.43 -25.26
C LYS A 226 -15.96 2.45 -23.82
N GLU A 227 -16.45 3.61 -23.40
CA GLU A 227 -17.18 3.79 -22.14
C GLU A 227 -17.96 2.52 -21.82
N LYS A 228 -17.52 1.79 -20.79
CA LYS A 228 -18.29 0.67 -20.28
C LYS A 228 -19.44 1.27 -19.48
N SER A 229 -20.48 1.70 -20.17
CA SER A 229 -21.76 1.99 -19.53
C SER A 229 -22.35 0.64 -19.13
N GLY A 230 -22.46 0.39 -17.83
CA GLY A 230 -23.05 -0.85 -17.32
C GLY A 230 -22.84 -1.05 -15.82
N ILE A 231 -23.64 -1.94 -15.24
CA ILE A 231 -23.59 -2.33 -13.83
C ILE A 231 -22.60 -3.49 -13.71
N ALA A 232 -21.51 -3.26 -12.98
CA ALA A 232 -20.57 -4.32 -12.61
C ALA A 232 -20.88 -4.86 -11.21
N VAL A 233 -20.98 -6.18 -11.07
CA VAL A 233 -21.16 -6.86 -9.78
C VAL A 233 -19.82 -7.38 -9.28
N CYS A 234 -19.39 -6.93 -8.09
CA CYS A 234 -18.15 -7.34 -7.45
C CYS A 234 -18.43 -8.40 -6.37
N VAL A 235 -17.98 -9.62 -6.60
CA VAL A 235 -18.17 -10.74 -5.68
C VAL A 235 -16.90 -10.98 -4.88
N LYS A 236 -17.03 -11.18 -3.58
CA LYS A 236 -15.91 -11.59 -2.73
C LYS A 236 -15.29 -12.92 -3.15
N GLY A 237 -14.13 -13.24 -2.56
CA GLY A 237 -13.45 -14.51 -2.74
C GLY A 237 -14.35 -15.72 -2.42
N LEU A 238 -14.70 -16.49 -3.44
CA LEU A 238 -15.39 -17.77 -3.30
C LEU A 238 -14.42 -18.81 -2.71
N ASP A 239 -14.86 -19.46 -1.64
CA ASP A 239 -14.11 -20.49 -0.94
C ASP A 239 -15.07 -21.61 -0.54
N TYR A 240 -15.18 -22.62 -1.41
CA TYR A 240 -16.14 -23.72 -1.30
C TYR A 240 -15.41 -25.06 -1.33
N LEU A 241 -15.58 -25.87 -0.29
CA LEU A 241 -15.06 -27.24 -0.26
C LEU A 241 -15.98 -28.22 -1.01
N GLU A 242 -17.28 -27.90 -1.09
CA GLU A 242 -18.32 -28.73 -1.71
C GLU A 242 -18.81 -28.12 -3.03
N ASP A 243 -19.11 -28.97 -4.01
CA ASP A 243 -19.65 -28.55 -5.31
C ASP A 243 -21.15 -28.20 -5.18
N ILE A 244 -21.51 -26.96 -5.52
CA ILE A 244 -22.90 -26.49 -5.60
C ILE A 244 -23.18 -25.72 -6.91
N PRO A 245 -22.91 -26.32 -8.08
CA PRO A 245 -22.93 -25.62 -9.37
C PRO A 245 -24.33 -25.08 -9.73
N GLU A 246 -25.41 -25.77 -9.36
CA GLU A 246 -26.78 -25.37 -9.70
C GLU A 246 -27.12 -24.01 -9.07
N ARG A 247 -26.81 -23.84 -7.77
CA ARG A 247 -27.01 -22.57 -7.06
C ARG A 247 -26.14 -21.45 -7.62
N LEU A 248 -24.94 -21.78 -8.09
CA LEU A 248 -24.06 -20.79 -8.72
C LEU A 248 -24.64 -20.30 -10.05
N VAL A 249 -25.18 -21.20 -10.87
CA VAL A 249 -25.88 -20.85 -12.13
C VAL A 249 -27.10 -19.99 -11.81
N GLU A 250 -27.96 -20.42 -10.87
CA GLU A 250 -29.14 -19.65 -10.46
C GLU A 250 -28.77 -18.23 -10.02
N TRP A 251 -27.72 -18.09 -9.20
CA TRP A 251 -27.26 -16.78 -8.75
C TRP A 251 -26.72 -15.92 -9.89
N ILE A 252 -25.92 -16.49 -10.81
CA ILE A 252 -25.35 -15.79 -11.96
C ILE A 252 -26.46 -15.28 -12.88
N GLU A 253 -27.39 -16.15 -13.28
CA GLU A 253 -28.50 -15.79 -14.16
C GLU A 253 -29.38 -14.71 -13.52
N MET A 254 -29.63 -14.82 -12.20
CA MET A 254 -30.38 -13.81 -11.47
C MET A 254 -29.69 -12.44 -11.54
N GLN A 255 -28.37 -12.34 -11.41
CA GLN A 255 -27.66 -11.06 -11.53
C GLN A 255 -27.89 -10.40 -12.90
N PHE A 256 -27.77 -11.18 -13.98
CA PHE A 256 -27.97 -10.68 -15.33
C PHE A 256 -29.43 -10.27 -15.59
N ILE A 257 -30.40 -11.05 -15.11
CA ILE A 257 -31.84 -10.69 -15.18
C ILE A 257 -32.11 -9.38 -14.43
N THR A 258 -31.42 -9.12 -13.32
CA THR A 258 -31.55 -7.87 -12.56
C THR A 258 -30.79 -6.68 -13.17
N GLY A 259 -30.14 -6.86 -14.32
CA GLY A 259 -29.49 -5.78 -15.08
C GLY A 259 -28.00 -5.62 -14.84
N ALA A 260 -27.31 -6.62 -14.27
CA ALA A 260 -25.85 -6.62 -14.28
C ALA A 260 -25.34 -6.80 -15.72
N ASP A 261 -24.30 -6.05 -16.10
CA ASP A 261 -23.63 -6.21 -17.40
C ASP A 261 -22.43 -7.15 -17.31
N THR A 262 -21.76 -7.16 -16.16
CA THR A 262 -20.59 -7.99 -15.93
C THR A 262 -20.44 -8.35 -14.47
N ILE A 263 -19.90 -9.53 -14.19
CA ILE A 263 -19.63 -9.99 -12.82
C ILE A 263 -18.14 -10.24 -12.69
N THR A 264 -17.52 -9.73 -11.63
CA THR A 264 -16.14 -10.09 -11.28
C THR A 264 -16.16 -10.94 -10.03
N VAL A 265 -15.64 -12.16 -10.16
CA VAL A 265 -15.62 -13.17 -9.13
C VAL A 265 -14.17 -13.45 -8.75
N TYR A 266 -13.85 -13.30 -7.47
CA TYR A 266 -12.57 -13.73 -6.94
C TYR A 266 -12.69 -15.16 -6.42
N THR A 267 -11.65 -15.97 -6.54
CA THR A 267 -11.68 -17.38 -6.12
C THR A 267 -10.46 -17.74 -5.28
N TYR A 268 -10.71 -18.25 -4.08
CA TYR A 268 -9.70 -18.92 -3.26
C TYR A 268 -9.62 -20.41 -3.64
N TYR A 269 -10.73 -21.12 -3.47
CA TYR A 269 -10.90 -22.49 -3.92
C TYR A 269 -12.36 -22.71 -4.30
N VAL A 270 -12.57 -23.27 -5.49
CA VAL A 270 -13.87 -23.70 -5.97
C VAL A 270 -13.69 -25.10 -6.57
N PRO A 271 -14.60 -26.05 -6.29
CA PRO A 271 -14.42 -27.39 -6.81
C PRO A 271 -14.76 -27.47 -8.31
N HIS A 272 -14.52 -28.63 -8.91
CA HIS A 272 -14.42 -28.77 -10.37
C HIS A 272 -15.69 -28.36 -11.11
N LYS A 273 -16.89 -28.75 -10.66
CA LYS A 273 -18.14 -28.42 -11.39
C LYS A 273 -18.43 -26.92 -11.32
N MET A 274 -18.23 -26.30 -10.16
CA MET A 274 -18.34 -24.83 -10.04
C MET A 274 -17.30 -24.11 -10.92
N GLN A 275 -16.06 -24.60 -10.99
CA GLN A 275 -15.04 -24.04 -11.89
C GLN A 275 -15.46 -24.16 -13.36
N GLN A 276 -16.10 -25.26 -13.77
CA GLN A 276 -16.63 -25.42 -15.12
C GLN A 276 -17.71 -24.36 -15.43
N VAL A 277 -18.62 -24.09 -14.49
CA VAL A 277 -19.64 -23.03 -14.62
C VAL A 277 -18.97 -21.66 -14.78
N LEU A 278 -18.04 -21.31 -13.90
CA LEU A 278 -17.31 -20.03 -13.99
C LEU A 278 -16.55 -19.90 -15.33
N ASN A 279 -15.93 -20.98 -15.79
CA ASN A 279 -15.22 -21.01 -17.07
C ASN A 279 -16.17 -20.84 -18.26
N TYR A 280 -17.38 -21.39 -18.19
CA TYR A 280 -18.40 -21.23 -19.23
C TYR A 280 -18.78 -19.76 -19.42
N TYR A 281 -19.17 -19.07 -18.34
CA TYR A 281 -19.53 -17.65 -18.44
C TYR A 281 -18.33 -16.73 -18.69
N SER A 282 -17.13 -17.12 -18.24
CA SER A 282 -15.90 -16.39 -18.54
C SER A 282 -15.56 -16.41 -20.03
N LYS A 283 -15.70 -17.57 -20.68
CA LYS A 283 -15.50 -17.69 -22.14
C LYS A 283 -16.48 -16.84 -22.96
N GLN A 284 -17.69 -16.61 -22.44
CA GLN A 284 -18.69 -15.73 -23.07
C GLN A 284 -18.37 -14.23 -22.88
N GLY A 285 -17.50 -13.90 -21.93
CA GLY A 285 -17.14 -12.52 -21.60
C GLY A 285 -18.03 -11.85 -20.57
N SER A 286 -19.03 -12.56 -20.03
CA SER A 286 -19.98 -12.02 -19.04
C SER A 286 -19.40 -12.01 -17.62
N ILE A 287 -18.47 -12.92 -17.32
CA ILE A 287 -17.82 -13.03 -16.00
C ILE A 287 -16.30 -12.91 -16.11
N THR A 288 -15.68 -12.16 -15.20
CA THR A 288 -14.23 -12.16 -14.99
C THR A 288 -13.91 -12.96 -13.73
N VAL A 289 -13.08 -14.00 -13.85
CA VAL A 289 -12.67 -14.85 -12.72
C VAL A 289 -11.23 -14.52 -12.35
N ILE A 290 -10.97 -14.19 -11.08
CA ILE A 290 -9.66 -13.77 -10.59
C ILE A 290 -9.25 -14.68 -9.42
N PRO A 291 -8.26 -15.58 -9.60
CA PRO A 291 -7.71 -16.32 -8.48
C PRO A 291 -7.01 -15.36 -7.51
N ILE A 292 -7.19 -15.59 -6.21
CA ILE A 292 -6.58 -14.77 -5.16
C ILE A 292 -6.12 -15.66 -4.00
N ASN A 293 -5.02 -15.27 -3.38
CA ASN A 293 -4.49 -15.88 -2.17
C ASN A 293 -4.69 -14.96 -0.96
N LEU A 294 -4.55 -15.51 0.25
CA LEU A 294 -4.42 -14.70 1.45
C LEU A 294 -3.02 -14.06 1.52
N PRO A 295 -2.89 -12.84 2.05
CA PRO A 295 -1.62 -12.11 2.14
C PRO A 295 -0.69 -12.67 3.21
N GLY A 296 0.60 -12.34 3.07
CA GLY A 296 1.63 -12.60 4.09
C GLY A 296 1.72 -14.05 4.51
N GLU A 297 1.81 -14.27 5.82
CA GLU A 297 1.95 -15.60 6.42
C GLU A 297 0.61 -16.34 6.58
N SER A 298 -0.47 -15.82 5.99
CA SER A 298 -1.77 -16.48 6.05
C SER A 298 -1.77 -17.82 5.29
N PRO A 299 -2.45 -18.86 5.79
CA PRO A 299 -2.43 -20.17 5.16
C PRO A 299 -3.16 -20.15 3.81
N ASN A 300 -2.53 -20.69 2.77
CA ASN A 300 -3.13 -20.81 1.43
C ASN A 300 -3.42 -22.25 0.99
N GLN A 301 -3.07 -23.25 1.81
CA GLN A 301 -3.50 -24.63 1.58
C GLN A 301 -5.02 -24.73 1.79
N VAL A 302 -5.75 -25.25 0.79
CA VAL A 302 -7.22 -25.23 0.68
C VAL A 302 -7.95 -25.46 2.01
N TYR A 303 -7.80 -26.65 2.62
CA TYR A 303 -8.53 -27.00 3.84
C TYR A 303 -8.16 -26.09 5.04
N ILE A 304 -6.87 -25.82 5.22
CA ILE A 304 -6.37 -24.98 6.33
C ILE A 304 -6.86 -23.54 6.15
N ARG A 305 -6.80 -23.02 4.92
CA ARG A 305 -7.30 -21.69 4.56
C ARG A 305 -8.80 -21.56 4.82
N SER A 306 -9.61 -22.51 4.35
CA SER A 306 -11.05 -22.48 4.57
C SER A 306 -11.41 -22.52 6.05
N HIS A 307 -10.73 -23.36 6.83
CA HIS A 307 -10.92 -23.39 8.28
C HIS A 307 -10.46 -22.09 8.95
N PHE A 308 -9.35 -21.48 8.51
CA PHE A 308 -8.88 -20.19 8.99
C PHE A 308 -9.89 -19.06 8.72
N ILE A 309 -10.38 -18.95 7.48
CA ILE A 309 -11.40 -17.97 7.07
C ILE A 309 -12.70 -18.16 7.86
N TRP A 310 -13.11 -19.40 8.10
CA TRP A 310 -14.32 -19.73 8.84
C TRP A 310 -14.22 -19.37 10.33
N ARG A 311 -13.10 -19.74 10.98
CA ARG A 311 -12.86 -19.46 12.41
C ARG A 311 -12.61 -17.98 12.68
N ASN A 312 -11.96 -17.25 11.78
CA ASN A 312 -11.53 -15.87 12.00
C ASN A 312 -12.38 -14.87 11.20
N ARG A 313 -13.62 -14.65 11.67
CA ARG A 313 -14.60 -13.78 10.98
C ARG A 313 -14.10 -12.34 10.76
N GLN A 314 -13.34 -11.78 11.69
CA GLN A 314 -12.85 -10.41 11.55
C GLN A 314 -11.72 -10.30 10.54
N GLN A 315 -10.77 -11.24 10.57
CA GLN A 315 -9.75 -11.31 9.53
C GLN A 315 -10.36 -11.58 8.15
N LYS A 316 -11.37 -12.44 8.06
CA LYS A 316 -12.14 -12.67 6.83
C LYS A 316 -12.71 -11.37 6.26
N ARG A 317 -13.39 -10.56 7.08
CA ARG A 317 -13.96 -9.27 6.66
C ARG A 317 -12.88 -8.31 6.15
N ARG A 318 -11.72 -8.24 6.82
CA ARG A 318 -10.57 -7.45 6.38
C ARG A 318 -10.03 -7.93 5.03
N HIS A 319 -9.88 -9.24 4.83
CA HIS A 319 -9.48 -9.82 3.55
C HIS A 319 -10.48 -9.55 2.43
N GLU A 320 -11.79 -9.56 2.70
CA GLU A 320 -12.84 -9.28 1.70
C GLU A 320 -12.77 -7.83 1.16
N LEU A 321 -12.14 -6.88 1.87
CA LEU A 321 -12.04 -5.49 1.41
C LEU A 321 -11.09 -5.30 0.22
N ILE A 322 -10.06 -6.11 0.08
CA ILE A 322 -9.13 -6.05 -1.05
C ILE A 322 -9.83 -6.35 -2.39
N PRO A 323 -10.53 -7.49 -2.58
CA PRO A 323 -11.20 -7.78 -3.85
C PRO A 323 -12.33 -6.79 -4.17
N TYR A 324 -13.05 -6.25 -3.16
CA TYR A 324 -14.05 -5.21 -3.40
C TYR A 324 -13.41 -3.94 -3.96
N ASN A 325 -12.30 -3.47 -3.35
CA ASN A 325 -11.60 -2.28 -3.83
C ASN A 325 -10.91 -2.53 -5.18
N ASP A 326 -10.27 -3.68 -5.40
CA ASP A 326 -9.66 -3.99 -6.70
C ASP A 326 -10.72 -4.01 -7.80
N CYS A 327 -11.89 -4.61 -7.54
CA CYS A 327 -13.01 -4.60 -8.46
C CYS A 327 -13.50 -3.18 -8.75
N PHE A 328 -13.69 -2.36 -7.71
CA PHE A 328 -14.04 -0.94 -7.87
C PHE A 328 -13.05 -0.23 -8.80
N TYR A 329 -11.74 -0.32 -8.56
CA TYR A 329 -10.75 0.34 -9.41
C TYR A 329 -10.69 -0.18 -10.86
N ARG A 330 -11.10 -1.44 -11.11
CA ARG A 330 -11.22 -1.98 -12.48
C ARG A 330 -12.32 -1.30 -13.30
N TYR A 331 -13.42 -0.90 -12.65
CA TYR A 331 -14.63 -0.40 -13.34
C TYR A 331 -14.90 1.10 -13.11
N SER A 332 -14.38 1.71 -12.05
CA SER A 332 -14.69 3.09 -11.74
C SER A 332 -13.86 4.12 -12.52
N CYS A 333 -12.79 3.71 -13.19
CA CYS A 333 -12.04 4.60 -14.07
C CYS A 333 -12.80 4.96 -15.37
N TYR A 334 -14.00 4.40 -15.61
CA TYR A 334 -14.82 4.70 -16.80
C TYR A 334 -15.83 5.84 -16.61
N ILE A 335 -15.97 6.38 -15.40
CA ILE A 335 -16.90 7.47 -15.10
C ILE A 335 -16.10 8.77 -15.11
N SER A 336 -16.11 9.46 -16.25
CA SER A 336 -15.55 10.81 -16.44
C SER A 336 -16.65 11.85 -16.46
#